data_AF-A0A2G9MP02-F1
#
_entry.id   AF-A0A2G9MP02-F1
#
_cell.length_a   1.000
_cell.length_b   1.000
_cell.length_c   1.000
_cell.angle_alpha   90.00
_cell.angle_beta   90.00
_cell.angle_gamma   90.00
#
_symmetry.space_group_name_H-M   'P 1'
#
loop_
_entity.id
_entity.type
_entity.pdbx_description
1 polymer ?
#
loop_
_entity_poly.entity_id
_entity_poly.type
_entity_poly.pdbx_seq_one_letter_code
_entity_poly.pdbx_strand_id
1 'polypeptide(L)'
;MFSFKMIKQRHFEYFEGELQLRNYTPEIIDFIWNSTEKDKRSLIVKETKVGKNGLDMRFTSQAYLRIIGKRLKENFPGVLKITATLHTKKRDKELYRITVFFNHIALKKNQKILFKGDECEVISWGKKVILKNVKTSKKLQVRFEDLPKRL
;
A
#
# COMPACT_ATOMS: atom_id res chain seq x y z
N MET A 1 -12.01 13.56 27.48
CA MET A 1 -10.67 14.11 27.79
C MET A 1 -9.77 12.93 28.16
N PHE A 2 -9.00 12.40 27.21
CA PHE A 2 -8.20 11.19 27.41
C PHE A 2 -6.72 11.56 27.59
N SER A 3 -6.19 11.14 28.75
CA SER A 3 -4.84 11.42 29.23
C SER A 3 -3.78 10.67 28.42
N PHE A 4 -2.91 11.40 27.72
CA PHE A 4 -1.75 10.86 27.03
C PHE A 4 -0.60 10.65 28.02
N LYS A 5 -0.28 9.38 28.29
CA LYS A 5 0.95 8.99 28.98
C LYS A 5 2.14 9.34 28.06
N MET A 6 2.97 10.28 28.50
CA MET A 6 4.11 10.82 27.75
C MET A 6 5.05 9.72 27.22
N ILE A 7 5.01 9.50 25.91
CA ILE A 7 6.11 8.86 25.18
C ILE A 7 7.18 9.94 25.03
N LYS A 8 8.34 9.70 25.66
CA LYS A 8 9.59 10.47 25.58
C LYS A 8 9.69 11.22 24.24
N GLN A 9 9.68 12.56 24.29
CA GLN A 9 9.66 13.49 23.15
C GLN A 9 10.61 13.05 22.03
N ARG A 10 10.13 12.24 21.08
CA ARG A 10 10.65 12.27 19.72
C ARG A 10 10.00 13.51 19.11
N HIS A 11 10.80 14.38 18.49
CA HIS A 11 10.31 15.58 17.80
C HIS A 11 8.98 15.29 17.09
N PHE A 12 8.02 16.19 17.21
CA PHE A 12 6.66 16.05 16.65
C PHE A 12 6.66 15.69 15.15
N GLU A 13 7.80 15.86 14.47
CA GLU A 13 8.00 15.59 13.05
C GLU A 13 8.87 14.35 12.73
N TYR A 14 9.34 13.57 13.72
CA TYR A 14 10.19 12.41 13.46
C TYR A 14 9.44 11.30 12.72
N PHE A 15 10.03 10.81 11.62
CA PHE A 15 9.53 9.66 10.88
C PHE A 15 10.67 8.81 10.28
N GLU A 16 10.38 7.52 10.14
CA GLU A 16 11.28 6.51 9.57
C GLU A 16 10.85 6.05 8.19
N GLY A 17 9.60 6.30 7.81
CA GLY A 17 9.15 6.04 6.45
C GLY A 17 7.81 6.67 6.12
N GLU A 18 7.45 6.57 4.85
CA GLU A 18 6.23 7.13 4.27
C GLU A 18 5.45 6.08 3.51
N LEU A 19 4.16 5.99 3.78
CA LEU A 19 3.19 5.25 2.98
C LEU A 19 2.62 6.20 1.94
N GLN A 20 2.81 5.89 0.67
CA GLN A 20 2.30 6.66 -0.45
C GLN A 20 1.17 5.88 -1.12
N LEU A 21 -0.07 6.33 -0.91
CA LEU A 21 -1.27 5.72 -1.46
C LEU A 21 -1.67 6.42 -2.76
N ARG A 22 -2.00 5.64 -3.79
CA ARG A 22 -2.59 6.15 -5.03
C ARG A 22 -3.85 5.36 -5.36
N ASN A 23 -4.85 6.06 -5.87
CA ASN A 23 -6.16 5.51 -6.21
C ASN A 23 -6.88 4.84 -5.02
N TYR A 24 -6.63 5.29 -3.79
CA TYR A 24 -7.14 4.64 -2.59
C TYR A 24 -8.67 4.77 -2.47
N THR A 25 -9.26 3.88 -1.68
CA THR A 25 -10.66 3.92 -1.26
C THR A 25 -10.75 4.27 0.23
N PRO A 26 -11.90 4.77 0.72
CA PRO A 26 -12.10 4.99 2.16
C PRO A 26 -11.78 3.74 3.01
N GLU A 27 -12.17 2.55 2.53
CA GLU A 27 -11.89 1.28 3.20
C GLU A 27 -10.39 1.02 3.41
N ILE A 28 -9.53 1.41 2.44
CA ILE A 28 -8.08 1.30 2.58
C ILE A 28 -7.58 2.22 3.70
N ILE A 29 -8.13 3.43 3.81
CA ILE A 29 -7.77 4.39 4.85
C ILE A 29 -8.17 3.87 6.23
N ASP A 30 -9.41 3.40 6.36
CA ASP A 30 -9.93 2.82 7.59
C ASP A 30 -9.12 1.60 8.01
N PHE A 31 -8.74 0.75 7.06
CA PHE A 31 -7.87 -0.39 7.31
C PHE A 31 -6.52 0.01 7.91
N ILE A 32 -5.89 1.05 7.37
CA ILE A 32 -4.58 1.54 7.84
C ILE A 32 -4.70 2.14 9.25
N TRP A 33 -5.69 3.00 9.48
CA TRP A 33 -5.93 3.62 10.78
C TRP A 33 -6.25 2.59 11.85
N ASN A 34 -7.23 1.72 11.62
CA ASN A 34 -7.61 0.65 12.55
C ASN A 34 -6.44 -0.28 12.86
N SER A 35 -5.63 -0.65 11.84
CA SER A 35 -4.44 -1.48 12.05
C SER A 35 -3.40 -0.78 12.92
N THR A 36 -3.18 0.52 12.68
CA THR A 36 -2.15 1.32 13.38
C THR A 36 -2.54 1.56 14.84
N GLU A 37 -3.79 1.94 15.08
CA GLU A 37 -4.33 2.18 16.42
C GLU A 37 -4.36 0.90 17.27
N LYS A 38 -4.71 -0.24 16.64
CA LYS A 38 -4.74 -1.54 17.31
C LYS A 38 -3.35 -2.04 17.68
N ASP A 39 -2.40 -2.00 16.75
CA ASP A 39 -1.07 -2.57 16.98
C ASP A 39 -0.18 -1.68 17.86
N LYS A 40 -0.35 -0.35 17.84
CA LYS A 40 0.44 0.64 18.62
C LYS A 40 1.97 0.55 18.43
N ARG A 41 2.44 -0.14 17.39
CA ARG A 41 3.86 -0.33 17.05
C ARG A 41 4.46 0.84 16.26
N SER A 42 3.62 1.75 15.78
CA SER A 42 3.99 2.96 15.05
C SER A 42 2.91 4.01 15.26
N LEU A 43 3.26 5.27 15.00
CA LEU A 43 2.34 6.39 14.94
C LEU A 43 2.32 6.96 13.52
N ILE A 44 1.15 7.42 13.07
CA ILE A 44 1.03 8.31 11.90
C ILE A 44 1.23 9.74 12.42
N VAL A 45 2.29 10.40 11.97
CA VAL A 45 2.66 11.74 12.46
C VAL A 45 2.25 12.86 11.51
N LYS A 46 1.99 12.52 10.26
CA LYS A 46 1.56 13.49 9.24
C LYS A 46 0.81 12.78 8.13
N GLU A 47 -0.24 13.44 7.66
CA GLU A 47 -0.94 13.12 6.42
C GLU A 47 -0.78 14.27 5.43
N THR A 48 -0.66 13.97 4.14
CA THR A 48 -0.56 14.98 3.08
C THR A 48 -1.28 14.48 1.84
N LYS A 49 -2.31 15.20 1.41
CA LYS A 49 -3.01 14.91 0.15
C LYS A 49 -2.11 15.26 -1.02
N VAL A 50 -2.07 14.38 -2.02
CA VAL A 50 -1.22 14.53 -3.22
C VAL A 50 -2.07 14.31 -4.46
N GLY A 51 -2.22 15.37 -5.27
CA GLY A 51 -3.05 15.32 -6.47
C GLY A 51 -4.53 15.02 -6.15
N LYS A 52 -5.25 14.44 -7.12
CA LYS A 52 -6.70 14.20 -6.99
C LYS A 52 -7.06 12.98 -6.14
N ASN A 53 -6.23 11.93 -6.14
CA ASN A 53 -6.51 10.68 -5.44
C ASN A 53 -5.24 10.03 -4.87
N GLY A 54 -4.41 10.84 -4.23
CA GLY A 54 -3.19 10.41 -3.56
C GLY A 54 -3.15 10.91 -2.13
N LEU A 55 -2.59 10.09 -1.24
CA LEU A 55 -2.41 10.41 0.16
C LEU A 55 -1.09 9.83 0.64
N ASP A 56 -0.26 10.68 1.23
CA ASP A 56 1.01 10.29 1.80
C ASP A 56 0.90 10.38 3.34
N MET A 57 1.30 9.31 4.03
CA MET A 57 1.25 9.20 5.48
C MET A 57 2.65 8.89 6.03
N ARG A 58 3.12 9.65 7.01
CA ARG A 58 4.43 9.45 7.63
C ARG A 58 4.33 8.63 8.90
N PHE A 59 5.18 7.61 9.01
CA PHE A 59 5.21 6.64 10.10
C PHE A 59 6.50 6.74 10.93
N THR A 60 6.37 6.57 12.24
CA THR A 60 7.52 6.56 13.17
C THR A 60 8.32 5.26 13.19
N SER A 61 7.85 4.19 12.54
CA SER A 61 8.52 2.88 12.48
C SER A 61 8.56 2.32 11.06
N GLN A 62 9.76 2.17 10.49
CA GLN A 62 9.92 1.57 9.17
C GLN A 62 9.57 0.07 9.17
N ALA A 63 9.83 -0.65 10.26
CA ALA A 63 9.52 -2.07 10.36
C ALA A 63 8.01 -2.31 10.32
N TYR A 64 7.25 -1.49 11.04
CA TYR A 64 5.79 -1.54 11.03
C TYR A 64 5.22 -1.18 9.66
N LEU A 65 5.74 -0.13 9.03
CA LEU A 65 5.28 0.32 7.73
C LEU A 65 5.47 -0.76 6.63
N ARG A 66 6.54 -1.58 6.69
CA ARG A 66 6.68 -2.76 5.82
C ARG A 66 5.58 -3.82 6.05
N ILE A 67 5.15 -4.01 7.29
CA ILE A 67 4.06 -4.93 7.64
C ILE A 67 2.74 -4.40 7.05
N ILE A 68 2.44 -3.11 7.25
CA ILE A 68 1.25 -2.48 6.66
C ILE A 68 1.24 -2.62 5.14
N GLY A 69 2.36 -2.35 4.46
CA GLY A 69 2.46 -2.51 3.02
C GLY A 69 2.13 -3.93 2.54
N LYS A 70 2.65 -4.95 3.23
CA LYS A 70 2.33 -6.37 2.92
C LYS A 70 0.85 -6.66 3.14
N ARG A 71 0.30 -6.26 4.27
CA ARG A 71 -1.13 -6.46 4.59
C ARG A 71 -2.05 -5.77 3.58
N LEU A 72 -1.69 -4.56 3.13
CA LEU A 72 -2.42 -3.86 2.07
C LEU A 72 -2.49 -4.70 0.79
N LYS A 73 -1.34 -5.24 0.34
CA LYS A 73 -1.27 -6.10 -0.85
C LYS A 73 -2.04 -7.42 -0.70
N GLU A 74 -2.20 -7.92 0.52
CA GLU A 74 -2.95 -9.15 0.80
C GLU A 74 -4.47 -8.94 0.81
N ASN A 75 -4.92 -7.76 1.25
CA ASN A 75 -6.36 -7.47 1.41
C ASN A 75 -6.94 -6.69 0.22
N PHE A 76 -6.13 -5.90 -0.48
CA PHE A 76 -6.60 -5.01 -1.52
C PHE A 76 -5.90 -5.28 -2.86
N PRO A 77 -6.65 -5.27 -3.98
CA PRO A 77 -6.05 -5.36 -5.30
C PRO A 77 -5.21 -4.11 -5.57
N GLY A 78 -3.96 -4.29 -5.97
CA GLY A 78 -3.06 -3.16 -6.21
C GLY A 78 -1.61 -3.56 -6.43
N VAL A 79 -0.78 -2.57 -6.73
CA VAL A 79 0.67 -2.69 -6.91
C VAL A 79 1.37 -2.15 -5.68
N LEU A 80 2.29 -2.95 -5.11
CA LEU A 80 3.09 -2.58 -3.95
C LEU A 80 4.55 -2.44 -4.37
N LYS A 81 5.17 -1.30 -4.07
CA LYS A 81 6.61 -1.10 -4.24
C LYS A 81 7.19 -0.57 -2.94
N ILE A 82 8.27 -1.20 -2.45
CA ILE A 82 8.98 -0.75 -1.27
C ILE A 82 10.39 -0.34 -1.68
N THR A 83 10.77 0.90 -1.40
CA THR A 83 12.12 1.42 -1.63
C THR A 83 12.71 1.92 -0.31
N ALA A 84 14.03 2.04 -0.27
CA ALA A 84 14.75 2.63 0.85
C ALA A 84 15.71 3.68 0.29
N THR A 85 15.81 4.81 0.96
CA THR A 85 16.74 5.89 0.63
C THR A 85 17.62 6.17 1.85
N LEU A 86 18.92 6.32 1.62
CA LEU A 86 19.85 6.71 2.69
C LEU A 86 19.46 8.10 3.17
N HIS A 87 19.12 8.23 4.45
CA HIS A 87 18.73 9.50 5.04
C HIS A 87 19.93 10.20 5.67
N THR A 88 20.72 9.48 6.45
CA THR A 88 21.92 10.00 7.11
C THR A 88 22.86 8.87 7.51
N LYS A 89 24.10 9.21 7.85
CA LYS A 89 25.06 8.30 8.44
C LYS A 89 25.37 8.80 9.85
N LYS A 90 25.15 7.95 10.86
CA LYS A 90 25.46 8.27 12.25
C LYS A 90 26.56 7.35 12.75
N ARG A 91 27.75 7.91 12.98
CA ARG A 91 28.99 7.14 13.19
C ARG A 91 29.22 6.25 11.96
N ASP A 92 29.24 4.93 12.15
CA ASP A 92 29.42 3.93 11.07
C ASP A 92 28.13 3.25 10.65
N LYS A 93 26.97 3.70 11.15
CA LYS A 93 25.66 3.14 10.79
C LYS A 93 24.93 4.05 9.81
N GLU A 94 24.55 3.48 8.68
CA GLU A 94 23.65 4.09 7.72
C GLU A 94 22.21 4.00 8.22
N LEU A 95 21.53 5.15 8.26
CA LEU A 95 20.14 5.25 8.62
C LEU A 95 19.34 5.52 7.34
N TYR A 96 18.45 4.60 7.01
CA TYR A 96 17.58 4.67 5.86
C TYR A 96 16.19 5.15 6.26
N ARG A 97 15.52 5.82 5.33
CA ARG A 97 14.07 5.99 5.36
C ARG A 97 13.45 5.11 4.28
N ILE A 98 12.26 4.58 4.56
CA ILE A 98 11.56 3.73 3.60
C ILE A 98 10.39 4.46 2.97
N THR A 99 10.13 4.14 1.71
CA THR A 99 8.89 4.50 1.04
C THR A 99 8.15 3.21 0.72
N VAL A 100 6.93 3.11 1.21
CA VAL A 100 5.99 2.05 0.84
C VAL A 100 4.96 2.70 -0.08
N PHE A 101 5.06 2.41 -1.36
CA PHE A 101 4.13 2.88 -2.36
C PHE A 101 3.07 1.80 -2.62
N PHE A 102 1.80 2.17 -2.54
CA PHE A 102 0.67 1.31 -2.88
C PHE A 102 -0.27 2.01 -3.85
N ASN A 103 -0.41 1.46 -5.06
CA ASN A 103 -1.38 1.91 -6.04
C ASN A 103 -2.53 0.90 -6.13
N HIS A 104 -3.69 1.27 -5.60
CA HIS A 104 -4.88 0.45 -5.68
C HIS A 104 -5.36 0.34 -7.13
N ILE A 105 -5.90 -0.83 -7.47
CA ILE A 105 -6.48 -1.13 -8.78
C ILE A 105 -7.92 -1.58 -8.53
N ALA A 106 -8.88 -0.82 -9.04
CA ALA A 106 -10.31 -1.09 -8.87
C ALA A 106 -10.77 -2.27 -9.74
N LEU A 107 -10.43 -3.49 -9.31
CA LEU A 107 -10.90 -4.73 -9.94
C LEU A 107 -12.25 -5.14 -9.39
N LYS A 108 -13.14 -5.58 -10.28
CA LYS A 108 -14.40 -6.22 -9.91
C LYS A 108 -14.42 -7.67 -10.37
N LYS A 109 -15.01 -8.54 -9.55
CA LYS A 109 -15.24 -9.94 -9.94
C LYS A 109 -16.18 -9.97 -11.15
N ASN A 110 -15.90 -10.87 -12.08
CA ASN A 110 -16.58 -11.03 -13.37
C ASN A 110 -16.43 -9.83 -14.33
N GLN A 111 -15.56 -8.86 -14.02
CA GLN A 111 -15.24 -7.78 -14.95
C GLN A 111 -14.50 -8.33 -16.16
N LYS A 112 -14.94 -7.95 -17.36
CA LYS A 112 -14.22 -8.25 -18.59
C LYS A 112 -13.17 -7.18 -18.86
N ILE A 113 -11.96 -7.61 -19.18
CA ILE A 113 -10.80 -6.76 -19.44
C ILE A 113 -10.07 -7.27 -20.69
N LEU A 114 -9.45 -6.36 -21.43
CA LEU A 114 -8.56 -6.74 -22.54
C LEU A 114 -7.15 -6.99 -21.99
N PHE A 115 -6.65 -8.20 -22.14
CA PHE A 115 -5.30 -8.59 -21.70
C PHE A 115 -4.54 -9.26 -22.84
N LYS A 116 -3.44 -8.63 -23.27
CA LYS A 116 -2.59 -9.12 -24.38
C LYS A 116 -3.36 -9.44 -25.68
N GLY A 117 -4.39 -8.66 -25.99
CA GLY A 117 -5.22 -8.83 -27.18
C GLY A 117 -6.41 -9.79 -27.01
N ASP A 118 -6.50 -10.48 -25.87
CA ASP A 118 -7.61 -11.37 -25.57
C ASP A 118 -8.57 -10.78 -24.54
N GLU A 119 -9.87 -11.01 -24.73
CA GLU A 119 -10.89 -10.70 -23.74
C GLU A 119 -10.83 -11.72 -22.60
N CYS A 120 -10.67 -11.22 -21.38
CA CYS A 120 -10.48 -12.00 -20.18
C CYS A 120 -11.42 -11.54 -19.08
N GLU A 121 -11.97 -12.47 -18.31
CA GLU A 121 -12.82 -12.21 -17.16
C GLU A 121 -12.02 -12.32 -15.85
N VAL A 122 -12.18 -11.35 -14.95
CA VAL A 122 -11.57 -11.36 -13.62
C VAL A 122 -12.32 -12.33 -12.71
N ILE A 123 -11.70 -13.46 -12.36
CA ILE A 123 -12.33 -14.49 -11.54
C ILE A 123 -12.13 -14.23 -10.05
N SER A 124 -10.89 -13.90 -9.66
CA SER A 124 -10.52 -13.61 -8.28
C SER A 124 -9.16 -12.93 -8.21
N TRP A 125 -8.83 -12.40 -7.04
CA TRP A 125 -7.52 -11.82 -6.75
C TRP A 125 -7.06 -12.19 -5.34
N GLY A 126 -5.75 -12.21 -5.18
CA GLY A 126 -5.04 -12.31 -3.90
C GLY A 126 -3.66 -11.71 -4.10
N LYS A 127 -2.59 -12.50 -3.96
CA LYS A 127 -1.23 -12.08 -4.35
C LYS A 127 -1.09 -11.82 -5.85
N LYS A 128 -1.88 -12.51 -6.67
CA LYS A 128 -1.98 -12.40 -8.13
C LYS A 128 -3.45 -12.31 -8.53
N VAL A 129 -3.70 -11.85 -9.75
CA VAL A 129 -5.04 -11.82 -10.35
C VAL A 129 -5.24 -13.07 -11.19
N ILE A 130 -6.40 -13.71 -11.03
CA ILE A 130 -6.80 -14.87 -11.82
C ILE A 130 -7.77 -14.38 -12.90
N LEU A 131 -7.33 -14.50 -14.14
CA LEU A 131 -8.13 -14.20 -15.32
C LEU A 131 -8.61 -15.48 -15.98
N LYS A 132 -9.76 -15.46 -16.63
CA LYS A 132 -10.25 -16.51 -17.51
C LYS A 132 -10.42 -15.95 -18.92
N ASN A 133 -9.72 -16.51 -19.89
CA ASN A 133 -9.91 -16.14 -21.29
C ASN A 133 -11.32 -16.54 -21.73
N VAL A 134 -12.08 -15.60 -22.31
CA VAL A 134 -13.49 -15.80 -22.66
C VAL A 134 -13.66 -16.82 -23.78
N LYS A 135 -12.75 -16.85 -24.76
CA LYS A 135 -12.81 -17.76 -25.93
C LYS A 135 -12.41 -19.18 -25.59
N THR A 136 -11.30 -19.35 -24.85
CA THR A 136 -10.69 -20.66 -24.61
C THR A 136 -11.06 -21.24 -23.25
N SER A 137 -11.72 -20.47 -22.38
CA SER A 137 -11.98 -20.81 -20.97
C SER A 137 -10.74 -21.12 -20.12
N LYS A 138 -9.53 -20.92 -20.65
CA LYS A 138 -8.26 -21.13 -19.93
C LYS A 138 -8.06 -20.07 -18.86
N LYS A 139 -7.59 -20.49 -17.68
CA LYS A 139 -7.23 -19.61 -16.57
C LYS A 139 -5.77 -19.16 -16.66
N LEU A 140 -5.53 -17.91 -16.31
CA LEU A 140 -4.21 -17.27 -16.35
C LEU A 140 -3.98 -16.58 -15.00
N GLN A 141 -2.80 -16.78 -14.41
CA GLN A 141 -2.37 -16.02 -13.25
C GLN A 141 -1.46 -14.89 -13.69
N VAL A 142 -1.87 -13.65 -13.42
CA VAL A 142 -1.14 -12.45 -13.84
C VAL A 142 -0.78 -11.60 -12.62
N ARG A 143 0.33 -10.85 -12.72
CA ARG A 143 0.69 -9.89 -11.69
C ARG A 143 -0.12 -8.61 -11.90
N PHE A 144 -0.31 -7.85 -10.83
CA PHE A 144 -1.06 -6.59 -10.89
C PHE A 144 -0.36 -5.56 -11.78
N GLU A 145 0.96 -5.62 -11.85
CA GLU A 145 1.82 -4.75 -12.66
C GLU A 145 1.65 -4.99 -14.17
N ASP A 146 1.17 -6.18 -14.55
CA ASP A 146 0.98 -6.56 -15.95
C ASP A 146 -0.44 -6.19 -16.45
N LEU A 147 -1.36 -5.81 -15.56
CA LEU A 147 -2.72 -5.41 -15.93
C LEU A 147 -2.71 -4.08 -16.71
N PRO A 148 -3.72 -3.85 -17.58
CA PRO A 148 -3.86 -2.57 -18.24
C PRO A 148 -4.02 -1.45 -17.20
N LYS A 149 -3.32 -0.33 -17.43
CA LYS A 149 -3.28 0.81 -16.49
C LYS A 149 -4.62 1.53 -16.32
N ARG A 150 -5.57 1.29 -17.23
CA ARG A 150 -6.96 1.76 -17.19
C ARG A 150 -7.86 0.53 -17.34
N LEU A 151 -8.74 0.36 -16.36
CA LEU A 151 -9.73 -0.72 -16.26
C LEU A 151 -11.13 -0.15 -16.28
#